data_AF-A0A1C5RRA7-F1
#
_entry.id   AF-A0A1C5RRA7-F1
#
_cell.length_a   1.000
_cell.length_b   1.000
_cell.length_c   1.000
_cell.angle_alpha   90.00
_cell.angle_beta   90.00
_cell.angle_gamma   90.00
#
_symmetry.space_group_name_H-M   'P 1'
#
loop_
_entity.id
_entity.type
_entity.pdbx_description
1 polymer ?
#
loop_
_entity_poly.entity_id
_entity_poly.type
_entity_poly.pdbx_seq_one_letter_code
_entity_poly.pdbx_strand_id
1 'polypeptide(L)' 'MEQWIIRNIPLGKNIKSIRKSKHLTQKDVTTKLQLMGSYMSEDTLSNIETGRRNIKANDLKALKIIFDVDYEEFFKE' A
#
# COMPACT_ATOMS: atom_id res chain seq x y z
N MET A 1 9.14 -15.60 -14.44
CA MET A 1 8.86 -16.44 -13.25
C MET A 1 8.11 -15.58 -12.25
N GLU A 2 6.93 -16.01 -11.83
CA GLU A 2 6.23 -15.34 -10.72
C GLU A 2 6.81 -15.86 -9.41
N GLN A 3 7.37 -14.95 -8.61
CA GLN A 3 7.91 -15.24 -7.31
C GLN A 3 6.88 -14.81 -6.25
N TRP A 4 6.58 -15.70 -5.32
CA TRP A 4 5.55 -15.50 -4.31
C TRP A 4 6.19 -15.09 -2.98
N ILE A 5 5.66 -14.03 -2.36
CA ILE A 5 5.98 -13.68 -0.98
C ILE A 5 4.81 -14.17 -0.10
N ILE A 6 5.07 -15.16 0.75
CA ILE A 6 4.08 -15.65 1.71
C ILE A 6 3.96 -14.64 2.84
N ARG A 7 2.75 -14.12 3.07
CA ARG A 7 2.48 -13.06 4.05
C ARG A 7 2.23 -13.67 5.43
N ASN A 8 3.17 -13.51 6.35
CA ASN A 8 2.98 -13.77 7.80
C ASN A 8 2.78 -12.46 8.60
N ILE A 9 2.71 -11.31 7.90
CA ILE A 9 2.69 -9.97 8.48
C ILE A 9 1.40 -9.27 8.04
N PRO A 10 0.73 -8.49 8.90
CA PRO A 10 -0.50 -7.77 8.55
C PRO A 10 -0.24 -6.53 7.68
N LEU A 11 0.42 -6.70 6.53
CA LEU A 11 0.85 -5.65 5.61
C LEU A 11 -0.26 -4.64 5.27
N GLY A 12 -1.48 -5.13 5.00
CA GLY A 12 -2.64 -4.27 4.71
C GLY A 12 -2.99 -3.34 5.86
N LYS A 13 -2.96 -3.86 7.10
CA LYS A 13 -3.22 -3.09 8.32
C LYS A 13 -2.16 -2.00 8.50
N ASN A 14 -0.90 -2.32 8.26
CA ASN A 14 0.20 -1.35 8.37
C ASN A 14 0.08 -0.24 7.34
N ILE A 15 -0.19 -0.57 6.08
CA ILE A 15 -0.48 0.41 5.01
C ILE A 15 -1.61 1.35 5.44
N LYS A 16 -2.71 0.80 5.96
CA LYS A 16 -3.85 1.59 6.45
C LYS A 16 -3.47 2.52 7.60
N SER A 17 -2.71 2.02 8.58
CA SER A 17 -2.24 2.79 9.74
C SER A 17 -1.34 3.95 9.31
N ILE A 18 -0.39 3.71 8.42
CA ILE A 18 0.51 4.74 7.87
C ILE A 18 -0.31 5.78 7.09
N ARG A 19 -1.23 5.34 6.23
CA ARG A 19 -2.10 6.27 5.48
C ARG A 19 -2.88 7.20 6.42
N LYS A 20 -3.46 6.62 7.48
CA LYS A 20 -4.22 7.37 8.49
C LYS A 20 -3.33 8.34 9.28
N SER A 21 -2.09 7.97 9.64
CA SER A 21 -1.16 8.86 10.34
C SER A 21 -0.69 10.03 9.46
N LYS A 22 -0.69 9.86 8.13
CA LYS A 22 -0.42 10.91 7.15
C LYS A 22 -1.68 11.72 6.77
N HIS A 23 -2.82 11.47 7.42
CA HIS A 23 -4.12 12.12 7.16
C HIS A 23 -4.60 12.03 5.70
N LEU A 24 -4.22 10.97 4.98
CA LEU A 24 -4.60 10.77 3.58
C LEU A 24 -5.87 9.92 3.46
N THR A 25 -6.75 10.29 2.55
CA THR A 25 -7.86 9.43 2.11
C THR A 25 -7.37 8.36 1.15
N GLN A 26 -8.21 7.34 0.86
CA GLN A 26 -7.87 6.33 -0.16
C GLN A 26 -7.76 6.99 -1.54
N LYS A 27 -8.69 7.91 -1.84
CA LYS A 27 -8.64 8.78 -3.03
C LYS A 27 -7.30 9.49 -3.17
N ASP A 28 -6.85 10.20 -2.15
CA ASP A 28 -5.57 10.96 -2.21
C ASP A 28 -4.39 10.07 -2.59
N VAL A 29 -4.31 8.88 -2.00
CA VAL A 29 -3.25 7.91 -2.29
C VAL A 29 -3.36 7.41 -3.73
N THR A 30 -4.56 7.03 -4.18
CA THR A 30 -4.75 6.53 -5.54
C THR A 30 -4.50 7.58 -6.61
N THR A 31 -4.85 8.85 -6.36
CA THR A 31 -4.51 9.96 -7.25
C THR A 31 -2.99 10.13 -7.38
N LYS A 32 -2.25 10.09 -6.26
CA LYS A 32 -0.78 10.14 -6.29
C LYS A 32 -0.17 8.92 -6.99
N LEU A 33 -0.72 7.72 -6.76
CA LEU A 33 -0.29 6.50 -7.44
C LEU A 33 -0.50 6.58 -8.96
N GLN A 34 -1.60 7.17 -9.42
CA GLN A 34 -1.87 7.40 -10.84
C GLN A 34 -0.84 8.33 -11.48
N LEU A 35 -0.44 9.41 -10.79
CA LEU A 35 0.64 10.29 -11.25
C LEU A 35 2.00 9.57 -11.35
N MET A 36 2.16 8.46 -10.62
CA MET A 36 3.34 7.58 -10.68
C MET A 36 3.18 6.39 -11.65
N GLY A 37 2.11 6.35 -12.44
CA GLY A 37 1.87 5.32 -13.48
C GLY A 37 1.13 4.07 -12.98
N SER A 38 0.56 4.08 -11.78
CA SER A 38 -0.25 2.97 -11.27
C SER A 38 -1.74 3.16 -11.61
N TYR A 39 -2.42 2.08 -11.97
CA TYR A 39 -3.87 2.06 -12.23
C TYR A 39 -4.69 1.59 -11.01
N MET A 40 -4.14 1.70 -9.80
CA MET A 40 -4.83 1.27 -8.58
C MET A 40 -6.06 2.15 -8.31
N SER A 41 -7.22 1.51 -8.10
CA SER A 41 -8.45 2.17 -7.66
C SER A 41 -8.57 2.25 -6.14
N GLU A 42 -9.47 3.10 -5.63
CA GLU A 42 -9.75 3.22 -4.18
C GLU A 42 -10.22 1.88 -3.59
N ASP A 43 -11.11 1.17 -4.29
CA ASP A 43 -11.57 -0.17 -3.90
C ASP A 43 -10.42 -1.19 -3.86
N THR A 44 -9.47 -1.07 -4.79
CA THR A 44 -8.28 -1.93 -4.80
C THR A 44 -7.43 -1.68 -3.56
N LEU A 45 -7.17 -0.41 -3.25
CA LEU A 45 -6.43 -0.03 -2.05
C LEU A 45 -7.18 -0.47 -0.78
N SER A 46 -8.50 -0.30 -0.72
CA SER A 46 -9.33 -0.75 0.40
C SER A 46 -9.27 -2.26 0.63
N ASN A 47 -9.29 -3.05 -0.46
CA ASN A 47 -9.13 -4.51 -0.38
C ASN A 47 -7.71 -4.93 0.03
N ILE A 48 -6.68 -4.16 -0.34
CA ILE A 48 -5.31 -4.37 0.16
C ILE A 48 -5.24 -4.07 1.66
N GLU A 49 -5.79 -2.93 2.09
CA GLU A 49 -5.80 -2.48 3.49
C GLU A 49 -6.56 -3.42 4.44
N THR A 50 -7.52 -4.17 3.90
CA THR A 50 -8.30 -5.19 4.64
C THR A 50 -7.74 -6.60 4.49
N GLY A 51 -6.60 -6.77 3.80
CA GLY A 51 -5.94 -8.06 3.59
C GLY A 51 -6.56 -8.97 2.52
N ARG A 52 -7.69 -8.54 1.92
CA ARG A 52 -8.44 -9.28 0.88
C ARG A 52 -7.70 -9.38 -0.45
N ARG A 53 -6.72 -8.49 -0.70
CA ARG A 53 -5.93 -8.47 -1.93
C ARG A 53 -4.44 -8.33 -1.64
N ASN A 54 -3.62 -8.86 -2.55
CA ASN A 54 -2.19 -8.61 -2.60
C ASN A 54 -1.89 -7.24 -3.24
N ILE A 55 -0.75 -6.65 -2.88
CA ILE A 55 -0.20 -5.45 -3.51
C ILE A 55 0.92 -5.83 -4.47
N LYS A 56 1.05 -5.12 -5.60
CA LYS A 56 2.20 -5.29 -6.51
C LYS A 56 3.43 -4.62 -5.90
N ALA A 57 4.62 -5.18 -6.14
CA ALA A 57 5.87 -4.60 -5.62
C ALA A 57 6.10 -3.15 -6.07
N ASN A 58 5.77 -2.82 -7.33
CA ASN A 58 5.87 -1.44 -7.83
C ASN A 58 4.95 -0.47 -7.09
N ASP A 59 3.73 -0.90 -6.75
CA ASP A 59 2.79 -0.09 -5.98
C ASP A 59 3.28 0.09 -4.54
N LEU A 60 3.86 -0.96 -3.93
CA LEU A 60 4.45 -0.86 -2.58
C LEU A 60 5.62 0.14 -2.56
N LYS A 61 6.48 0.12 -3.59
CA LYS A 61 7.55 1.11 -3.76
C LYS A 61 6.99 2.53 -3.90
N ALA A 62 5.89 2.71 -4.64
CA ALA A 62 5.25 4.01 -4.77
C ALA A 62 4.63 4.48 -3.44
N LEU A 63 4.00 3.58 -2.68
CA LEU A 63 3.47 3.89 -1.35
C LEU A 63 4.57 4.36 -0.38
N LYS A 64 5.76 3.76 -0.41
CA LYS A 64 6.93 4.22 0.36
C LYS A 64 7.19 5.70 0.12
N ILE A 65 7.18 6.12 -1.15
CA ILE A 65 7.43 7.51 -1.56
C ILE A 65 6.26 8.41 -1.16
N ILE A 66 5.02 7.99 -1.39
CA ILE A 66 3.81 8.77 -1.09
C ILE A 66 3.65 9.03 0.41
N PHE A 67 3.94 8.02 1.22
CA PHE A 67 3.84 8.11 2.67
C PHE A 67 5.08 8.70 3.31
N ASP A 68 6.21 8.76 2.61
CA ASP A 68 7.48 9.21 3.15
C ASP A 68 7.83 8.48 4.45
N VAL A 69 8.03 7.17 4.31
CA VAL A 69 8.39 6.22 5.38
C VAL A 69 9.44 5.24 4.87
N ASP A 70 10.11 4.55 5.78
CA ASP A 70 10.97 3.42 5.46
C ASP A 70 10.16 2.13 5.25
N TYR A 71 10.76 1.13 4.60
CA TYR A 71 10.03 -0.10 4.25
C TYR A 71 9.60 -0.88 5.49
N GLU A 72 10.39 -0.82 6.55
CA GLU A 72 10.21 -1.45 7.85
C GLU A 72 8.84 -1.11 8.44
N GLU A 73 8.31 0.10 8.21
CA GLU A 73 6.98 0.51 8.65
C GLU A 73 5.86 -0.37 8.05
N PHE A 74 6.02 -0.84 6.81
CA PHE A 74 5.05 -1.75 6.19
C PHE A 74 5.10 -3.15 6.79
N PHE A 75 6.22 -3.55 7.39
CA PHE A 75 6.49 -4.91 7.84
C PHE A 75 6.45 -5.08 9.37
N LYS A 76 5.97 -4.08 10.13
CA LYS A 76 5.76 -4.18 11.58
C LYS A 76 4.73 -5.28 11.93
N GLU A 77 4.93 -5.93 13.09
CA GLU A 77 4.00 -6.92 13.64
C GLU A 77 2.73 -6.27 14.24
#